data_AF-A0A7W5M0A8-F1
#
_entry.id   AF-A0A7W5M0A8-F1
#
_cell.length_a   1.000
_cell.length_b   1.000
_cell.length_c   1.000
_cell.angle_alpha   90.00
_cell.angle_beta   90.00
_cell.angle_gamma   90.00
#
_symmetry.space_group_name_H-M   'P 1'
#
loop_
_entity.id
_entity.type
_entity.pdbx_description
1 polymer ?
#
loop_
_entity_poly.entity_id
_entity_poly.type
_entity_poly.pdbx_seq_one_letter_code
_entity_poly.pdbx_strand_id
1 'polypeptide(L)'
;MKKFQTSRCYKLQMSFLGKCWSRALCEPANPCYVGHSSKGAATSYSLYIGWCLKTKLWANGRNMLKTFERAALEAGKAIIEIFCNGCPVEMKADESPVTSADREAERIILTHLERDFPKIPVIAEESVAAGKVPDIAGKSFFLVDPLDGTREFLDKRQEFTVNIAYVENGIPVVGIVYAPALGVAFSGERGNAEKLVIDDEFAITQRMPINVRKQPAEGMALASFRHDSPETGLFLARHAISKCTNIGSSLKFCLLAEGKADVYPRFTRTMEWDTAAGDAVLRAAGGSTVTMDGQPLIYGKTGAAADFDFANPHFVSWGGEKPAFEQA
;
A
#
# COMPACT_ATOMS: atom_id res chain seq x y z
N MET A 1 -31.26 -37.48 -42.48
CA MET A 1 -32.06 -38.26 -41.52
C MET A 1 -31.16 -39.22 -40.76
N LYS A 2 -30.91 -38.97 -39.47
CA LYS A 2 -30.61 -40.00 -38.45
C LYS A 2 -30.48 -39.35 -37.06
N LYS A 3 -31.49 -39.68 -36.24
CA LYS A 3 -31.46 -39.97 -34.80
C LYS A 3 -30.86 -38.92 -33.85
N PHE A 4 -31.77 -38.21 -33.17
CA PHE A 4 -31.57 -37.77 -31.79
C PHE A 4 -31.32 -38.99 -30.90
N GLN A 5 -30.24 -38.95 -30.11
CA GLN A 5 -30.00 -39.89 -29.04
C GLN A 5 -29.88 -39.07 -27.74
N THR A 6 -30.86 -39.29 -26.88
CA THR A 6 -30.98 -38.73 -25.53
C THR A 6 -29.95 -39.36 -24.60
N SER A 7 -29.20 -38.54 -23.86
CA SER A 7 -28.46 -38.98 -22.68
C SER A 7 -29.08 -38.34 -21.44
N ARG A 8 -29.57 -39.20 -20.54
CA ARG A 8 -30.26 -38.86 -19.28
C ARG A 8 -29.33 -38.13 -18.31
N CYS A 9 -29.83 -37.05 -17.70
CA CYS A 9 -29.35 -36.56 -16.41
C CYS A 9 -29.91 -37.44 -15.29
N TYR A 10 -29.04 -37.92 -14.40
CA TYR A 10 -29.45 -38.50 -13.12
C TYR A 10 -29.67 -37.36 -12.11
N LYS A 11 -30.91 -37.21 -11.62
CA LYS A 11 -31.24 -36.38 -10.45
C LYS A 11 -31.03 -37.22 -9.19
N LEU A 12 -30.11 -36.81 -8.31
CA LEU A 12 -30.20 -37.18 -6.90
C LEU A 12 -31.03 -36.11 -6.19
N GLN A 13 -32.20 -36.51 -5.68
CA GLN A 13 -33.03 -35.73 -4.78
C GLN A 13 -32.57 -35.97 -3.34
N MET A 14 -32.08 -34.92 -2.68
CA MET A 14 -32.20 -34.80 -1.23
C MET A 14 -32.82 -33.43 -0.94
N SER A 15 -34.08 -33.45 -0.55
CA SER A 15 -34.80 -32.31 0.00
C SER A 15 -34.50 -32.20 1.48
N PHE A 16 -34.04 -31.04 1.97
CA PHE A 16 -34.62 -30.35 3.12
C PHE A 16 -34.01 -28.94 3.23
N LEU A 17 -34.90 -27.94 3.34
CA LEU A 17 -34.69 -26.48 3.48
C LEU A 17 -34.18 -25.75 2.22
N GLY A 18 -35.12 -25.07 1.57
CA GLY A 18 -35.00 -24.53 0.22
C GLY A 18 -34.15 -23.28 0.09
N LYS A 19 -33.26 -23.32 -0.91
CA LYS A 19 -33.07 -22.34 -1.99
C LYS A 19 -32.08 -22.95 -3.00
N CYS A 20 -32.53 -23.11 -4.24
CA CYS A 20 -31.77 -23.70 -5.33
C CYS A 20 -30.80 -22.66 -5.91
N TRP A 21 -29.50 -22.96 -5.95
CA TRP A 21 -28.54 -22.28 -6.82
C TRP A 21 -27.94 -23.32 -7.77
N SER A 22 -28.30 -23.25 -9.06
CA SER A 22 -27.68 -24.05 -10.11
C SER A 22 -26.61 -23.22 -10.82
N ARG A 23 -25.36 -23.67 -10.69
CA ARG A 23 -24.17 -23.13 -11.35
C ARG A 23 -24.11 -23.63 -12.79
N ALA A 24 -24.13 -22.74 -13.78
CA ALA A 24 -23.81 -23.07 -15.16
C ALA A 24 -22.32 -22.75 -15.41
N LEU A 25 -21.55 -23.77 -15.74
CA LEU A 25 -20.20 -23.65 -16.31
C LEU A 25 -20.38 -23.56 -17.83
N CYS A 26 -19.94 -22.48 -18.47
CA CYS A 26 -19.85 -22.35 -19.92
C CYS A 26 -18.39 -22.14 -20.32
N GLU A 27 -17.90 -23.00 -21.22
CA GLU A 27 -16.62 -22.86 -21.93
C GLU A 27 -16.69 -21.76 -23.01
N PRO A 28 -15.56 -21.17 -23.44
CA PRO A 28 -15.57 -19.95 -24.26
C PRO A 28 -15.71 -20.26 -25.75
N ALA A 29 -16.66 -19.61 -26.41
CA ALA A 29 -16.75 -19.56 -27.88
C ALA A 29 -17.07 -18.12 -28.34
N ASN A 30 -16.14 -17.57 -29.13
CA ASN A 30 -16.14 -16.43 -30.07
C ASN A 30 -17.08 -15.21 -29.92
N PRO A 31 -16.59 -13.99 -30.22
CA PRO A 31 -17.32 -12.74 -30.02
C PRO A 31 -18.36 -12.48 -31.12
N CYS A 32 -19.61 -12.24 -30.72
CA CYS A 32 -20.64 -11.64 -31.57
C CYS A 32 -20.59 -10.11 -31.45
N TYR A 33 -20.45 -9.43 -32.59
CA TYR A 33 -20.65 -7.99 -32.77
C TYR A 33 -22.10 -7.61 -32.49
N VAL A 34 -22.34 -6.54 -31.72
CA VAL A 34 -23.62 -5.81 -31.70
C VAL A 34 -23.34 -4.30 -31.60
N GLY A 35 -24.00 -3.55 -32.49
CA GLY A 35 -23.72 -2.16 -32.83
C GLY A 35 -24.28 -1.08 -31.89
N HIS A 36 -23.95 0.15 -32.28
CA HIS A 36 -24.30 1.41 -31.62
C HIS A 36 -25.82 1.65 -31.52
N SER A 37 -26.26 2.14 -30.36
CA SER A 37 -27.26 3.21 -30.30
C SER A 37 -27.04 4.08 -29.05
N SER A 38 -27.30 5.37 -29.22
CA SER A 38 -26.86 6.52 -28.43
C SER A 38 -27.74 6.87 -27.22
N LYS A 39 -27.09 7.57 -26.26
CA LYS A 39 -27.59 8.53 -25.24
C LYS A 39 -27.67 8.01 -23.80
N GLY A 40 -26.90 8.67 -22.93
CA GLY A 40 -27.05 8.63 -21.48
C GLY A 40 -25.70 8.76 -20.78
N ALA A 41 -25.39 9.96 -20.27
CA ALA A 41 -24.20 10.23 -19.47
C ALA A 41 -24.22 9.35 -18.20
N ALA A 42 -23.35 8.34 -18.15
CA ALA A 42 -22.98 7.62 -16.95
C ALA A 42 -21.46 7.77 -16.81
N THR A 43 -21.09 8.64 -15.89
CA THR A 43 -19.73 9.03 -15.55
C THR A 43 -18.91 7.79 -15.20
N SER A 44 -17.77 7.68 -15.87
CA SER A 44 -16.74 6.64 -15.76
C SER A 44 -16.23 6.46 -14.33
N TYR A 45 -16.87 5.60 -13.53
CA TYR A 45 -16.30 5.12 -12.25
C TYR A 45 -16.47 3.61 -12.03
N SER A 46 -17.26 2.91 -12.86
CA SER A 46 -17.55 1.48 -12.68
C SER A 46 -16.53 0.53 -13.35
N LEU A 47 -15.58 1.05 -14.13
CA LEU A 47 -14.63 0.25 -14.91
C LEU A 47 -13.35 -0.18 -14.16
N TYR A 48 -13.05 0.37 -12.98
CA TYR A 48 -11.82 0.05 -12.25
C TYR A 48 -11.89 -1.21 -11.36
N ILE A 49 -13.07 -1.72 -11.06
CA ILE A 49 -13.26 -2.81 -10.08
C ILE A 49 -13.21 -4.21 -10.75
N GLY A 50 -13.15 -4.28 -12.08
CA GLY A 50 -13.34 -5.52 -12.84
C GLY A 50 -12.10 -6.30 -13.29
N TRP A 51 -10.86 -5.84 -13.05
CA TRP A 51 -9.68 -6.38 -13.75
C TRP A 51 -8.53 -6.92 -12.89
N CYS A 52 -8.78 -7.31 -11.63
CA CYS A 52 -7.74 -7.86 -10.75
C CYS A 52 -7.98 -9.33 -10.34
N LEU A 53 -8.20 -10.22 -11.31
CA LEU A 53 -8.37 -11.64 -11.02
C LEU A 53 -7.45 -12.52 -11.88
N LYS A 54 -6.35 -12.93 -11.22
CA LYS A 54 -5.47 -14.07 -11.51
C LYS A 54 -4.46 -13.85 -12.66
N THR A 55 -3.20 -13.55 -12.30
CA THR A 55 -1.99 -14.27 -12.81
C THR A 55 -0.65 -13.71 -12.33
N LYS A 56 -0.53 -12.46 -11.87
CA LYS A 56 0.81 -11.87 -11.57
C LYS A 56 1.29 -11.95 -10.12
N LEU A 57 0.39 -11.98 -9.14
CA LEU A 57 0.74 -11.99 -7.72
C LEU A 57 1.24 -13.36 -7.20
N TRP A 58 1.16 -14.39 -8.06
CA TRP A 58 1.55 -15.77 -7.80
C TRP A 58 2.55 -16.19 -8.88
N ALA A 59 3.74 -15.60 -8.87
CA ALA A 59 4.83 -16.09 -9.70
C ALA A 59 5.44 -17.35 -9.06
N ASN A 60 5.49 -18.46 -9.79
CA ASN A 60 6.11 -19.73 -9.36
C ASN A 60 5.58 -20.30 -8.02
N GLY A 61 4.30 -20.08 -7.68
CA GLY A 61 3.71 -20.56 -6.42
C GLY A 61 4.16 -19.81 -5.17
N ARG A 62 4.90 -18.70 -5.31
CA ARG A 62 5.32 -17.85 -4.18
C ARG A 62 4.31 -16.75 -3.90
N ASN A 63 3.94 -16.60 -2.63
CA ASN A 63 3.05 -15.55 -2.15
C ASN A 63 3.88 -14.26 -1.93
N MET A 64 3.53 -13.19 -2.64
CA MET A 64 4.22 -11.89 -2.58
C MET A 64 4.15 -11.27 -1.20
N LEU A 65 2.98 -11.23 -0.58
CA LEU A 65 2.81 -10.68 0.77
C LEU A 65 3.63 -11.45 1.81
N LYS A 66 3.70 -12.78 1.70
CA LYS A 66 4.57 -13.61 2.56
C LYS A 66 6.06 -13.32 2.37
N THR A 67 6.45 -12.89 1.18
CA THR A 67 7.85 -12.48 0.92
C THR A 67 8.13 -11.13 1.54
N PHE A 68 7.20 -10.19 1.42
CA PHE A 68 7.27 -8.87 2.03
C PHE A 68 7.32 -8.97 3.56
N GLU A 69 6.44 -9.79 4.16
CA GLU A 69 6.47 -10.08 5.60
C GLU A 69 7.85 -10.57 6.05
N ARG A 70 8.41 -11.60 5.38
CA ARG A 70 9.74 -12.12 5.74
C ARG A 70 10.84 -11.07 5.60
N ALA A 71 10.85 -10.35 4.47
CA ALA A 71 11.86 -9.33 4.18
C ALA A 71 11.81 -8.18 5.20
N ALA A 72 10.61 -7.68 5.51
CA ALA A 72 10.42 -6.59 6.46
C ALA A 72 10.82 -7.00 7.88
N LEU A 73 10.44 -8.21 8.32
CA LEU A 73 10.79 -8.71 9.67
C LEU A 73 12.31 -8.88 9.84
N GLU A 74 12.98 -9.45 8.83
CA GLU A 74 14.43 -9.64 8.86
C GLU A 74 15.19 -8.31 8.80
N ALA A 75 14.74 -7.38 7.95
CA ALA A 75 15.28 -6.01 7.91
C ALA A 75 15.06 -5.27 9.23
N GLY A 76 13.84 -5.33 9.79
CA GLY A 76 13.53 -4.71 11.07
C GLY A 76 14.34 -5.28 12.23
N LYS A 77 14.70 -6.57 12.18
CA LYS A 77 15.63 -7.16 13.14
C LYS A 77 17.01 -6.51 13.07
N ALA A 78 17.58 -6.41 11.88
CA ALA A 78 18.87 -5.75 11.68
C ALA A 78 18.84 -4.28 12.14
N ILE A 79 17.75 -3.56 11.83
CA ILE A 79 17.54 -2.18 12.29
C ILE A 79 17.52 -2.09 13.81
N ILE A 80 16.81 -2.98 14.51
CA ILE A 80 16.71 -2.95 15.98
C ILE A 80 18.04 -3.32 16.64
N GLU A 81 18.79 -4.26 16.09
CA GLU A 81 20.14 -4.58 16.58
C GLU A 81 21.05 -3.33 16.54
N ILE A 82 21.02 -2.56 15.45
CA ILE A 82 21.78 -1.30 15.31
C ILE A 82 21.24 -0.20 16.24
N PHE A 83 19.91 -0.07 16.33
CA PHE A 83 19.24 0.91 17.18
C PHE A 83 19.59 0.71 18.66
N CYS A 84 19.55 -0.53 19.16
CA CYS A 84 19.81 -0.89 20.56
C CYS A 84 21.30 -0.83 20.94
N ASN A 85 22.21 -1.12 20.00
CA ASN A 85 23.65 -1.06 20.26
C ASN A 85 24.20 0.37 20.45
N GLY A 86 23.32 1.38 20.42
CA GLY A 86 23.65 2.77 20.69
C GLY A 86 24.47 3.32 19.55
N CYS A 87 23.80 3.90 18.56
CA CYS A 87 24.38 4.69 17.47
C CYS A 87 25.67 5.38 17.93
N PRO A 88 26.86 4.89 17.53
CA PRO A 88 28.09 5.61 17.81
C PRO A 88 27.98 6.96 17.11
N VAL A 89 27.79 8.04 17.88
CA VAL A 89 27.73 9.42 17.38
C VAL A 89 29.07 9.84 16.76
N GLU A 90 30.09 8.98 16.84
CA GLU A 90 31.34 9.14 16.16
C GLU A 90 31.48 8.10 15.05
N MET A 91 31.32 8.51 13.78
CA MET A 91 32.49 8.65 12.90
C MET A 91 32.14 9.13 11.47
N LYS A 92 33.03 10.05 11.02
CA LYS A 92 33.37 10.52 9.66
C LYS A 92 32.28 10.61 8.59
N ALA A 93 32.15 11.84 8.07
CA ALA A 93 31.63 12.33 6.79
C ALA A 93 30.44 11.62 6.10
N ASP A 94 30.38 10.29 6.02
CA ASP A 94 29.35 9.50 5.32
C ASP A 94 28.93 8.17 6.01
N GLU A 95 29.39 7.87 7.24
CA GLU A 95 29.16 6.57 7.92
C GLU A 95 28.31 6.67 9.20
N SER A 96 27.18 7.38 9.13
CA SER A 96 26.30 7.46 10.29
C SER A 96 25.64 6.10 10.60
N PRO A 97 25.30 5.82 11.87
CA PRO A 97 24.60 4.59 12.25
C PRO A 97 23.27 4.40 11.53
N VAL A 98 22.58 5.50 11.19
CA VAL A 98 21.35 5.43 10.41
C VAL A 98 21.65 4.92 8.99
N THR A 99 22.67 5.47 8.32
CA THR A 99 23.15 4.97 7.03
C THR A 99 23.54 3.48 7.05
N SER A 100 24.06 2.97 8.17
CA SER A 100 24.34 1.53 8.31
C SER A 100 23.07 0.69 8.41
N ALA A 101 22.04 1.18 9.11
CA ALA A 101 20.76 0.52 9.24
C ALA A 101 19.98 0.54 7.91
N ASP A 102 19.92 1.70 7.23
CA ASP A 102 19.34 1.85 5.90
C ASP A 102 19.94 0.86 4.90
N ARG A 103 21.28 0.82 4.78
CA ARG A 103 21.97 -0.04 3.81
C ARG A 103 21.78 -1.52 4.10
N GLU A 104 21.84 -1.93 5.37
CA GLU A 104 21.67 -3.35 5.71
C GLU A 104 20.22 -3.81 5.53
N ALA A 105 19.25 -2.99 5.92
CA ALA A 105 17.85 -3.24 5.66
C ALA A 105 17.55 -3.33 4.15
N GLU A 106 18.05 -2.38 3.34
CA GLU A 106 17.90 -2.43 1.89
C GLU A 106 18.50 -3.72 1.32
N ARG A 107 19.72 -4.09 1.71
CA ARG A 107 20.39 -5.32 1.25
C ARG A 107 19.56 -6.56 1.54
N ILE A 108 19.00 -6.69 2.75
CA ILE A 108 18.14 -7.82 3.12
C ILE A 108 16.88 -7.85 2.25
N ILE A 109 16.20 -6.71 2.11
CA ILE A 109 14.96 -6.62 1.33
C ILE A 109 15.22 -6.98 -0.14
N LEU A 110 16.25 -6.38 -0.76
CA LEU A 110 16.63 -6.66 -2.14
C LEU A 110 16.97 -8.14 -2.34
N THR A 111 17.70 -8.78 -1.41
CA THR A 111 18.00 -10.21 -1.47
C THR A 111 16.73 -11.06 -1.56
N HIS A 112 15.69 -10.73 -0.78
CA HIS A 112 14.40 -11.43 -0.82
C HIS A 112 13.67 -11.19 -2.14
N LEU A 113 13.61 -9.94 -2.59
CA LEU A 113 12.90 -9.56 -3.82
C LEU A 113 13.58 -10.14 -5.06
N GLU A 114 14.90 -10.13 -5.14
CA GLU A 114 15.67 -10.72 -6.25
C GLU A 114 15.51 -12.24 -6.30
N ARG A 115 15.58 -12.93 -5.15
CA ARG A 115 15.37 -14.39 -5.08
C ARG A 115 13.97 -14.79 -5.53
N ASP A 116 12.96 -14.05 -5.06
CA ASP A 116 11.57 -14.45 -5.22
C ASP A 116 10.93 -13.91 -6.52
N PHE A 117 11.36 -12.73 -6.98
CA PHE A 117 10.80 -11.99 -8.11
C PHE A 117 11.87 -11.33 -9.00
N PRO A 118 12.84 -12.08 -9.55
CA PRO A 118 14.02 -11.53 -10.25
C PRO A 118 13.74 -10.71 -11.52
N LYS A 119 12.49 -10.69 -12.00
CA LYS A 119 12.08 -9.98 -13.23
C LYS A 119 11.37 -8.65 -12.95
N ILE A 120 11.08 -8.35 -11.69
CA ILE A 120 10.38 -7.13 -11.29
C ILE A 120 11.45 -6.13 -10.83
N PRO A 121 11.59 -4.97 -11.48
CA PRO A 121 12.56 -3.96 -11.06
C PRO A 121 12.21 -3.41 -9.66
N VAL A 122 13.24 -3.02 -8.91
CA VAL A 122 13.10 -2.42 -7.59
C VAL A 122 13.62 -0.99 -7.62
N ILE A 123 12.78 -0.05 -7.18
CA ILE A 123 13.18 1.31 -6.83
C ILE A 123 13.30 1.34 -5.31
N ALA A 124 14.53 1.48 -4.81
CA ALA A 124 14.82 1.53 -3.38
C ALA A 124 15.60 2.81 -3.07
N GLU A 125 15.30 3.45 -1.94
CA GLU A 125 15.84 4.77 -1.58
C GLU A 125 17.36 4.88 -1.68
N GLU A 126 18.11 3.99 -1.03
CA GLU A 126 19.57 4.04 -0.99
C GLU A 126 20.17 3.71 -2.35
N SER A 127 19.55 2.78 -3.09
CA SER A 127 19.93 2.47 -4.46
C SER A 127 19.72 3.67 -5.40
N VAL A 128 18.60 4.39 -5.27
CA VAL A 128 18.32 5.61 -6.05
C VAL A 128 19.31 6.71 -5.69
N ALA A 129 19.60 6.92 -4.40
CA ALA A 129 20.62 7.87 -3.93
C ALA A 129 22.02 7.55 -4.49
N ALA A 130 22.33 6.26 -4.67
CA ALA A 130 23.56 5.79 -5.33
C ALA A 130 23.52 5.84 -6.87
N GLY A 131 22.47 6.41 -7.48
CA GLY A 131 22.30 6.55 -8.93
C GLY A 131 21.88 5.26 -9.65
N LYS A 132 21.47 4.23 -8.91
CA LYS A 132 21.01 2.94 -9.48
C LYS A 132 19.50 2.97 -9.65
N VAL A 133 19.05 3.53 -10.77
CA VAL A 133 17.63 3.60 -11.13
C VAL A 133 17.33 2.67 -12.31
N PRO A 134 16.66 1.52 -12.11
CA PRO A 134 16.26 0.65 -13.22
C PRO A 134 15.15 1.28 -14.06
N ASP A 135 15.06 0.86 -15.33
CA ASP A 135 13.95 1.25 -16.21
C ASP A 135 12.65 0.55 -15.80
N ILE A 136 11.67 1.35 -15.39
CA ILE A 136 10.33 0.93 -14.98
C ILE A 136 9.23 1.28 -16.01
N ALA A 137 9.58 1.84 -17.17
CA ALA A 137 8.59 2.31 -18.14
C ALA A 137 7.67 1.17 -18.60
N GLY A 138 6.36 1.33 -18.36
CA GLY A 138 5.33 0.33 -18.69
C GLY A 138 5.43 -0.98 -17.92
N LYS A 139 6.21 -1.04 -16.83
CA LYS A 139 6.43 -2.23 -16.01
C LYS A 139 5.77 -2.08 -14.65
N SER A 140 5.42 -3.21 -14.05
CA SER A 140 5.21 -3.29 -12.61
C SER A 140 6.57 -3.25 -11.90
N PHE A 141 6.64 -2.66 -10.72
CA PHE A 141 7.89 -2.48 -9.99
C PHE A 141 7.66 -2.54 -8.48
N PHE A 142 8.74 -2.74 -7.72
CA PHE A 142 8.74 -2.59 -6.27
C PHE A 142 9.20 -1.19 -5.87
N LEU A 143 8.60 -0.65 -4.82
CA LEU A 143 9.11 0.52 -4.09
C LEU A 143 9.52 0.07 -2.69
N VAL A 144 10.72 0.48 -2.28
CA VAL A 144 11.29 0.12 -0.98
C VAL A 144 11.83 1.37 -0.30
N ASP A 145 11.36 1.60 0.91
CA ASP A 145 12.02 2.46 1.89
C ASP A 145 12.52 1.54 3.01
N PRO A 146 13.84 1.34 3.14
CA PRO A 146 14.40 0.41 4.10
C PRO A 146 14.26 0.91 5.54
N LEU A 147 14.16 2.23 5.77
CA LEU A 147 14.03 2.85 7.09
C LEU A 147 13.40 4.25 6.98
N ASP A 148 12.09 4.29 6.86
CA ASP A 148 11.32 5.53 6.87
C ASP A 148 11.29 6.09 8.30
N GLY A 149 11.58 7.37 8.44
CA GLY A 149 11.73 8.01 9.75
C GLY A 149 13.18 7.97 10.26
N THR A 150 14.16 8.10 9.38
CA THR A 150 15.59 8.33 9.69
C THR A 150 15.80 9.31 10.86
N ARG A 151 14.99 10.37 10.94
CA ARG A 151 15.07 11.36 12.02
C ARG A 151 14.47 10.86 13.33
N GLU A 152 13.34 10.16 13.29
CA GLU A 152 12.78 9.43 14.42
C GLU A 152 13.82 8.45 14.99
N PHE A 153 14.51 7.71 14.11
CA PHE A 153 15.58 6.78 14.48
C PHE A 153 16.74 7.49 15.19
N LEU A 154 17.26 8.57 14.62
CA LEU A 154 18.34 9.38 15.23
C LEU A 154 17.92 10.02 16.56
N ASP A 155 16.66 10.45 16.67
CA ASP A 155 16.07 11.03 17.88
C ASP A 155 15.71 9.97 18.94
N LYS A 156 16.02 8.68 18.69
CA LYS A 156 15.65 7.54 19.54
C LYS A 156 14.14 7.39 19.79
N ARG A 157 13.32 7.86 18.85
CA ARG A 157 11.88 7.60 18.81
C ARG A 157 11.62 6.28 18.10
N GLN A 158 10.51 5.64 18.44
CA GLN A 158 10.17 4.29 17.98
C GLN A 158 9.31 4.29 16.70
N GLU A 159 9.04 5.47 16.13
CA GLU A 159 8.07 5.69 15.05
C GLU A 159 8.72 5.63 13.65
N PHE A 160 9.70 4.75 13.46
CA PHE A 160 10.32 4.46 12.16
C PHE A 160 9.78 3.14 11.60
N THR A 161 9.81 2.98 10.27
CA THR A 161 9.23 1.82 9.61
C THR A 161 10.07 1.28 8.45
N VAL A 162 9.81 0.03 8.08
CA VAL A 162 10.22 -0.58 6.82
C VAL A 162 9.02 -0.59 5.88
N ASN A 163 9.15 -0.01 4.69
CA ASN A 163 8.08 0.05 3.69
C ASN A 163 8.45 -0.76 2.45
N ILE A 164 7.59 -1.71 2.07
CA ILE A 164 7.74 -2.47 0.82
C ILE A 164 6.41 -2.49 0.09
N ALA A 165 6.40 -2.04 -1.17
CA ALA A 165 5.21 -2.01 -1.99
C ALA A 165 5.45 -2.65 -3.37
N TYR A 166 4.41 -3.27 -3.91
CA TYR A 166 4.34 -3.67 -5.31
C TYR A 166 3.35 -2.75 -6.04
N VAL A 167 3.85 -2.11 -7.09
CA VAL A 167 3.09 -1.20 -7.95
C VAL A 167 2.79 -1.86 -9.27
N GLU A 168 1.52 -1.88 -9.65
CA GLU A 168 1.06 -2.31 -10.97
C GLU A 168 0.30 -1.17 -11.65
N ASN A 169 0.72 -0.80 -12.87
CA ASN A 169 0.13 0.29 -13.66
C ASN A 169 0.04 1.61 -12.86
N GLY A 170 1.09 1.93 -12.10
CA GLY A 170 1.16 3.11 -11.25
C GLY A 170 0.30 3.08 -9.99
N ILE A 171 -0.38 1.95 -9.69
CA ILE A 171 -1.21 1.79 -8.50
C ILE A 171 -0.56 0.78 -7.54
N PRO A 172 -0.39 1.09 -6.24
CA PRO A 172 0.16 0.15 -5.28
C PRO A 172 -0.93 -0.85 -4.89
N VAL A 173 -0.68 -2.15 -5.11
CA VAL A 173 -1.67 -3.23 -4.94
C VAL A 173 -1.30 -4.26 -3.87
N VAL A 174 -0.02 -4.29 -3.47
CA VAL A 174 0.46 -5.07 -2.32
C VAL A 174 1.39 -4.17 -1.51
N GLY A 175 1.28 -4.20 -0.19
CA GLY A 175 2.17 -3.43 0.66
C GLY A 175 2.34 -4.06 2.05
N ILE A 176 3.49 -3.80 2.65
CA ILE A 176 3.72 -3.95 4.08
C ILE A 176 4.40 -2.70 4.63
N VAL A 177 3.91 -2.25 5.78
CA VAL A 177 4.55 -1.25 6.64
C VAL A 177 4.86 -1.95 7.95
N TYR A 178 6.13 -2.05 8.33
CA TYR A 178 6.54 -2.66 9.60
C TYR A 178 7.20 -1.62 10.50
N ALA A 179 6.67 -1.40 11.69
CA ALA A 179 7.28 -0.58 12.73
C ALA A 179 7.98 -1.49 13.76
N PRO A 180 9.28 -1.79 13.59
CA PRO A 180 9.95 -2.81 14.37
C PRO A 180 10.07 -2.47 15.85
N ALA A 181 10.31 -1.20 16.19
CA ALA A 181 10.42 -0.78 17.59
C ALA A 181 9.07 -0.82 18.34
N LEU A 182 7.95 -0.89 17.60
CA LEU A 182 6.60 -1.02 18.14
C LEU A 182 6.08 -2.45 18.12
N GLY A 183 6.79 -3.40 17.48
CA GLY A 183 6.31 -4.79 17.32
C GLY A 183 5.02 -4.90 16.53
N VAL A 184 4.76 -3.98 15.58
CA VAL A 184 3.53 -4.00 14.76
C VAL A 184 3.82 -3.83 13.28
N ALA A 185 3.14 -4.62 12.45
CA ALA A 185 3.14 -4.44 11.00
C ALA A 185 1.71 -4.34 10.47
N PHE A 186 1.58 -3.72 9.31
CA PHE A 186 0.33 -3.59 8.57
C PHE A 186 0.58 -4.07 7.16
N SER A 187 -0.29 -4.94 6.67
CA SER A 187 -0.12 -5.60 5.38
C SER A 187 -1.42 -5.52 4.59
N GLY A 188 -1.33 -5.36 3.27
CA GLY A 188 -2.49 -5.21 2.40
C GLY A 188 -2.32 -5.88 1.06
N GLU A 189 -3.32 -6.64 0.62
CA GLU A 189 -3.40 -7.26 -0.70
C GLU A 189 -4.87 -7.46 -1.10
N ARG A 190 -5.25 -7.13 -2.34
CA ARG A 190 -6.56 -7.50 -2.93
C ARG A 190 -7.80 -7.12 -2.10
N GLY A 191 -7.83 -5.92 -1.53
CA GLY A 191 -8.97 -5.49 -0.71
C GLY A 191 -9.07 -6.17 0.65
N ASN A 192 -7.98 -6.79 1.12
CA ASN A 192 -7.84 -7.29 2.48
C ASN A 192 -6.62 -6.64 3.13
N ALA A 193 -6.82 -6.03 4.29
CA ALA A 193 -5.75 -5.49 5.10
C ALA A 193 -5.72 -6.19 6.46
N GLU A 194 -4.52 -6.44 6.97
CA GLU A 194 -4.28 -7.04 8.27
C GLU A 194 -3.32 -6.19 9.10
N LYS A 195 -3.58 -6.09 10.39
CA LYS A 195 -2.60 -5.73 11.41
C LYS A 195 -1.97 -6.99 11.98
N LEU A 196 -0.65 -6.96 12.10
CA LEU A 196 0.18 -8.03 12.59
C LEU A 196 0.82 -7.58 13.92
N VAL A 197 0.88 -8.49 14.89
CA VAL A 197 1.66 -8.32 16.13
C VAL A 197 2.90 -9.19 16.03
N ILE A 198 4.04 -8.61 16.36
CA ILE A 198 5.37 -9.21 16.24
C ILE A 198 5.99 -9.26 17.64
N ASP A 199 6.56 -10.40 18.00
CA ASP A 199 7.30 -10.58 19.26
C ASP A 199 8.79 -10.20 19.13
N ASP A 200 9.53 -10.31 20.23
CA ASP A 200 10.95 -9.95 20.30
C ASP A 200 11.84 -10.90 19.46
N GLU A 201 11.33 -12.08 19.12
CA GLU A 201 11.95 -13.03 18.19
C GLU A 201 11.63 -12.73 16.70
N PHE A 202 10.94 -11.62 16.41
CA PHE A 202 10.51 -11.20 15.08
C PHE A 202 9.55 -12.20 14.41
N ALA A 203 8.77 -12.93 15.21
CA ALA A 203 7.73 -13.83 14.74
C ALA A 203 6.34 -13.16 14.81
N ILE A 204 5.49 -13.45 13.82
CA ILE A 204 4.11 -12.97 13.80
C ILE A 204 3.27 -13.82 14.77
N THR A 205 2.84 -13.23 15.88
CA THR A 205 2.06 -13.89 16.93
C THR A 205 0.56 -13.72 16.75
N GLN A 206 0.12 -12.63 16.09
CA GLN A 206 -1.30 -12.37 15.85
C GLN A 206 -1.53 -11.71 14.49
N ARG A 207 -2.67 -12.04 13.87
CA ARG A 207 -3.22 -11.40 12.67
C ARG A 207 -4.63 -10.91 12.93
N MET A 208 -4.92 -9.65 12.63
CA MET A 208 -6.23 -9.05 12.81
C MET A 208 -6.65 -8.39 11.50
N PRO A 209 -7.82 -8.72 10.93
CA PRO A 209 -8.35 -7.95 9.81
C PRO A 209 -8.62 -6.52 10.26
N ILE A 210 -8.27 -5.56 9.41
CA ILE A 210 -8.52 -4.14 9.62
C ILE A 210 -9.31 -3.57 8.45
N ASN A 211 -10.12 -2.56 8.74
CA ASN A 211 -10.85 -1.81 7.73
C ASN A 211 -10.91 -0.36 8.17
N VAL A 212 -10.97 0.53 7.20
CA VAL A 212 -11.28 1.93 7.47
C VAL A 212 -12.64 2.03 8.16
N ARG A 213 -12.81 3.01 9.05
CA ARG A 213 -14.09 3.16 9.75
C ARG A 213 -15.14 3.80 8.84
N LYS A 214 -16.42 3.49 9.09
CA LYS A 214 -17.51 4.26 8.47
C LYS A 214 -17.49 5.68 9.04
N GLN A 215 -17.76 6.65 8.17
CA GLN A 215 -17.62 8.08 8.47
C GLN A 215 -18.35 8.45 9.77
N PRO A 216 -17.66 8.96 10.80
CA PRO A 216 -18.28 9.43 12.04
C PRO A 216 -18.96 10.80 11.84
N ALA A 217 -19.86 11.18 12.75
CA ALA A 217 -20.50 12.50 12.75
C ALA A 217 -19.51 13.67 13.03
N GLU A 218 -18.37 13.38 13.69
CA GLU A 218 -17.27 14.31 13.94
C GLU A 218 -15.96 13.69 13.44
N GLY A 219 -15.23 14.38 12.56
CA GLY A 219 -14.00 13.88 11.93
C GLY A 219 -12.73 14.02 12.79
N MET A 220 -11.76 13.14 12.56
CA MET A 220 -10.43 13.08 13.19
C MET A 220 -9.34 13.03 12.11
N ALA A 221 -8.36 13.93 12.19
CA ALA A 221 -7.21 13.93 11.28
C ALA A 221 -5.95 13.35 11.93
N LEU A 222 -5.06 12.90 11.06
CA LEU A 222 -3.65 12.71 11.35
C LEU A 222 -2.86 13.76 10.58
N ALA A 223 -1.91 14.38 11.23
CA ALA A 223 -0.91 15.21 10.57
C ALA A 223 0.49 14.69 10.89
N SER A 224 1.47 15.25 10.19
CA SER A 224 2.87 14.99 10.50
C SER A 224 3.30 15.79 11.73
N PHE A 225 3.99 15.14 12.67
CA PHE A 225 4.58 15.77 13.85
C PHE A 225 5.47 16.99 13.53
N ARG A 226 6.12 16.98 12.37
CA ARG A 226 7.10 18.01 11.99
C ARG A 226 6.77 18.75 10.70
N HIS A 227 5.65 18.41 10.06
CA HIS A 227 5.21 19.06 8.81
C HIS A 227 3.80 19.62 8.95
N ASP A 228 3.50 20.15 10.14
CA ASP A 228 2.37 21.03 10.31
C ASP A 228 2.68 22.32 9.53
N SER A 229 2.06 22.44 8.36
CA SER A 229 2.20 23.60 7.48
C SER A 229 0.97 24.48 7.62
N PRO A 230 1.04 25.78 7.30
CA PRO A 230 -0.13 26.64 7.27
C PRO A 230 -1.28 26.06 6.41
N GLU A 231 -0.93 25.37 5.32
CA GLU A 231 -1.87 24.67 4.44
C GLU A 231 -2.58 23.52 5.16
N THR A 232 -1.87 22.78 6.03
CA THR A 232 -2.46 21.75 6.89
C THR A 232 -3.47 22.37 7.84
N GLY A 233 -3.11 23.44 8.55
CA GLY A 233 -4.04 24.17 9.43
C GLY A 233 -5.27 24.68 8.70
N LEU A 234 -5.10 25.27 7.50
CA LEU A 234 -6.21 25.74 6.66
C LEU A 234 -7.09 24.60 6.15
N PHE A 235 -6.51 23.45 5.82
CA PHE A 235 -7.28 22.27 5.43
C PHE A 235 -8.11 21.75 6.61
N LEU A 236 -7.50 21.58 7.78
CA LEU A 236 -8.19 21.10 8.97
C LEU A 236 -9.35 22.03 9.37
N ALA A 237 -9.12 23.35 9.36
CA ALA A 237 -10.16 24.34 9.63
C ALA A 237 -11.31 24.27 8.62
N ARG A 238 -11.01 24.19 7.31
CA ARG A 238 -12.03 24.07 6.25
C ARG A 238 -12.88 22.81 6.37
N HIS A 239 -12.30 21.73 6.86
CA HIS A 239 -12.99 20.45 7.02
C HIS A 239 -13.59 20.22 8.42
N ALA A 240 -13.62 21.27 9.26
CA ALA A 240 -14.13 21.21 10.64
C ALA A 240 -13.51 20.08 11.47
N ILE A 241 -12.23 19.76 11.22
CA ILE A 241 -11.53 18.70 11.93
C ILE A 241 -10.94 19.28 13.21
N SER A 242 -11.45 18.83 14.35
CA SER A 242 -11.13 19.38 15.67
C SER A 242 -10.02 18.62 16.41
N LYS A 243 -9.66 17.42 15.93
CA LYS A 243 -8.62 16.56 16.53
C LYS A 243 -7.55 16.21 15.51
N CYS A 244 -6.30 16.47 15.87
CA CYS A 244 -5.14 16.11 15.09
C CYS A 244 -4.13 15.38 15.99
N THR A 245 -3.74 14.17 15.60
CA THR A 245 -2.64 13.45 16.25
C THR A 245 -1.44 13.40 15.32
N ASN A 246 -0.28 13.64 15.90
CA ASN A 246 0.98 13.62 15.20
C ASN A 246 1.68 12.29 15.41
N ILE A 247 2.04 11.61 14.31
CA ILE A 247 2.82 10.37 14.33
C ILE A 247 3.86 10.40 13.19
N GLY A 248 5.05 9.85 13.40
CA GLY A 248 6.10 9.73 12.37
C GLY A 248 5.75 8.82 11.20
N SER A 249 6.55 8.86 10.14
CA SER A 249 6.62 7.83 9.08
C SER A 249 5.28 7.48 8.36
N SER A 250 5.25 6.37 7.65
CA SER A 250 4.13 5.80 6.89
C SER A 250 2.99 5.27 7.78
N LEU A 251 3.18 5.20 9.11
CA LEU A 251 2.17 4.77 10.09
C LEU A 251 0.85 5.54 10.00
N LYS A 252 0.86 6.77 9.47
CA LYS A 252 -0.37 7.57 9.27
C LYS A 252 -1.38 6.86 8.37
N PHE A 253 -0.91 6.22 7.29
CA PHE A 253 -1.78 5.43 6.41
C PHE A 253 -2.37 4.24 7.16
N CYS A 254 -1.55 3.57 7.97
CA CYS A 254 -1.95 2.40 8.75
C CYS A 254 -3.02 2.74 9.80
N LEU A 255 -2.90 3.89 10.46
CA LEU A 255 -3.90 4.38 11.41
C LEU A 255 -5.24 4.72 10.73
N LEU A 256 -5.23 5.25 9.51
CA LEU A 256 -6.44 5.37 8.69
C LEU A 256 -7.02 3.99 8.36
N ALA A 257 -6.16 3.06 7.92
CA ALA A 257 -6.54 1.70 7.53
C ALA A 257 -7.15 0.87 8.67
N GLU A 258 -6.73 1.10 9.93
CA GLU A 258 -7.35 0.48 11.12
C GLU A 258 -8.48 1.32 11.75
N GLY A 259 -8.94 2.38 11.07
CA GLY A 259 -10.10 3.16 11.48
C GLY A 259 -9.86 4.06 12.70
N LYS A 260 -8.61 4.37 13.03
CA LYS A 260 -8.26 5.27 14.14
C LYS A 260 -8.28 6.75 13.75
N ALA A 261 -8.32 7.08 12.47
CA ALA A 261 -8.52 8.43 11.96
C ALA A 261 -9.25 8.43 10.62
N ASP A 262 -9.65 9.61 10.15
CA ASP A 262 -10.44 9.79 8.91
C ASP A 262 -9.66 10.42 7.76
N VAL A 263 -8.66 11.26 8.06
CA VAL A 263 -7.91 11.96 7.01
C VAL A 263 -6.45 12.18 7.35
N TYR A 264 -5.59 12.10 6.34
CA TYR A 264 -4.19 12.48 6.39
C TYR A 264 -3.86 13.38 5.19
N PRO A 265 -3.87 14.71 5.35
CA PRO A 265 -3.37 15.63 4.32
C PRO A 265 -1.84 15.72 4.35
N ARG A 266 -1.22 15.78 3.18
CA ARG A 266 0.23 15.99 3.03
C ARG A 266 0.52 17.07 2.00
N PHE A 267 1.00 18.21 2.50
CA PHE A 267 1.35 19.40 1.71
C PHE A 267 2.86 19.71 1.74
N THR A 268 3.67 18.75 2.17
CA THR A 268 5.12 18.83 2.10
C THR A 268 5.68 17.63 1.34
N ARG A 269 6.85 17.79 0.73
CA ARG A 269 7.50 16.77 -0.07
C ARG A 269 7.58 15.43 0.67
N THR A 270 7.31 14.37 -0.07
CA THR A 270 7.58 12.96 0.25
C THR A 270 8.05 12.29 -1.02
N MET A 271 8.74 11.18 -0.87
CA MET A 271 9.10 10.30 -1.97
C MET A 271 8.07 9.18 -2.10
N GLU A 272 8.03 8.57 -3.27
CA GLU A 272 7.10 7.48 -3.57
C GLU A 272 7.30 6.28 -2.64
N TRP A 273 8.54 5.99 -2.24
CA TRP A 273 8.86 4.90 -1.32
C TRP A 273 8.34 5.13 0.12
N ASP A 274 8.26 6.39 0.60
CA ASP A 274 7.65 6.74 1.89
C ASP A 274 6.13 6.40 1.97
N THR A 275 5.46 6.31 0.81
CA THR A 275 3.99 6.35 0.75
C THR A 275 3.36 5.12 0.13
N ALA A 276 4.01 4.47 -0.83
CA ALA A 276 3.39 3.40 -1.63
C ALA A 276 2.92 2.21 -0.78
N ALA A 277 3.69 1.81 0.23
CA ALA A 277 3.33 0.69 1.08
C ALA A 277 2.13 1.01 1.96
N GLY A 278 2.12 2.21 2.56
CA GLY A 278 0.99 2.72 3.33
C GLY A 278 -0.28 2.87 2.48
N ASP A 279 -0.16 3.41 1.26
CA ASP A 279 -1.29 3.54 0.32
C ASP A 279 -1.85 2.18 -0.09
N ALA A 280 -0.99 1.18 -0.38
CA ALA A 280 -1.45 -0.20 -0.63
C ALA A 280 -2.27 -0.77 0.53
N VAL A 281 -1.79 -0.60 1.78
CA VAL A 281 -2.52 -1.01 2.99
C VAL A 281 -3.85 -0.28 3.10
N LEU A 282 -3.85 1.04 2.93
CA LEU A 282 -5.05 1.86 3.04
C LEU A 282 -6.12 1.49 1.99
N ARG A 283 -5.72 1.34 0.72
CA ARG A 283 -6.62 0.90 -0.36
C ARG A 283 -7.17 -0.48 -0.09
N ALA A 284 -6.35 -1.40 0.41
CA ALA A 284 -6.79 -2.73 0.77
C ALA A 284 -7.79 -2.72 1.93
N ALA A 285 -7.70 -1.75 2.85
CA ALA A 285 -8.65 -1.55 3.94
C ALA A 285 -9.93 -0.78 3.54
N GLY A 286 -10.05 -0.34 2.28
CA GLY A 286 -11.20 0.40 1.76
C GLY A 286 -11.07 1.94 1.77
N GLY A 287 -9.87 2.47 2.04
CA GLY A 287 -9.58 3.90 1.94
C GLY A 287 -9.10 4.34 0.56
N SER A 288 -8.67 5.60 0.47
CA SER A 288 -8.13 6.15 -0.78
C SER A 288 -7.07 7.22 -0.54
N THR A 289 -6.12 7.35 -1.47
CA THR A 289 -5.17 8.46 -1.51
C THR A 289 -5.29 9.17 -2.86
N VAL A 290 -5.53 10.48 -2.80
CA VAL A 290 -5.83 11.30 -3.98
C VAL A 290 -4.97 12.57 -4.02
N THR A 291 -4.67 13.03 -5.21
CA THR A 291 -4.09 14.35 -5.46
C THR A 291 -5.12 15.46 -5.20
N MET A 292 -4.67 16.71 -5.20
CA MET A 292 -5.52 17.88 -4.88
C MET A 292 -6.68 18.10 -5.87
N ASP A 293 -6.56 17.61 -7.10
CA ASP A 293 -7.63 17.58 -8.11
C ASP A 293 -8.58 16.37 -7.94
N GLY A 294 -8.37 15.55 -6.92
CA GLY A 294 -9.18 14.38 -6.60
C GLY A 294 -8.89 13.14 -7.44
N GLN A 295 -7.86 13.15 -8.29
CA GLN A 295 -7.43 11.95 -9.00
C GLN A 295 -6.69 10.98 -8.07
N PRO A 296 -6.69 9.66 -8.33
CA PRO A 296 -5.89 8.73 -7.55
C PRO A 296 -4.40 9.10 -7.59
N LEU A 297 -3.71 9.03 -6.45
CA LEU A 297 -2.26 9.15 -6.43
C LEU A 297 -1.65 7.99 -7.22
N ILE A 298 -0.79 8.32 -8.19
CA ILE A 298 -0.08 7.37 -9.05
C ILE A 298 1.42 7.38 -8.74
N TYR A 299 2.09 6.26 -9.02
CA TYR A 299 3.49 5.99 -8.75
C TYR A 299 4.27 5.68 -10.03
N GLY A 300 5.58 5.88 -10.00
CA GLY A 300 6.51 5.74 -11.12
C GLY A 300 6.79 7.06 -11.83
N LYS A 301 6.64 8.19 -11.14
CA LYS A 301 6.79 9.53 -11.71
C LYS A 301 8.28 9.87 -11.86
N THR A 302 8.72 10.13 -13.08
CA THR A 302 10.10 10.56 -13.40
C THR A 302 10.11 11.67 -14.46
N GLY A 303 11.24 12.36 -14.60
CA GLY A 303 11.47 13.39 -15.61
C GLY A 303 10.66 14.67 -15.41
N ALA A 304 10.40 15.40 -16.49
CA ALA A 304 9.83 16.76 -16.46
C ALA A 304 8.43 16.88 -15.83
N ALA A 305 7.74 15.77 -15.60
CA ALA A 305 6.44 15.74 -14.91
C ALA A 305 6.57 15.72 -13.37
N ALA A 306 7.79 15.54 -12.85
CA ALA A 306 8.09 15.54 -11.43
C ALA A 306 9.14 16.61 -11.10
N ASP A 307 9.00 17.27 -9.95
CA ASP A 307 10.03 18.22 -9.48
C ASP A 307 11.39 17.52 -9.29
N PHE A 308 11.35 16.27 -8.83
CA PHE A 308 12.46 15.33 -8.68
C PHE A 308 11.92 13.93 -8.99
N ASP A 309 12.75 13.05 -9.54
CA ASP A 309 12.35 11.67 -9.80
C ASP A 309 11.80 11.03 -8.53
N PHE A 310 10.64 10.37 -8.65
CA PHE A 310 9.90 9.72 -7.57
C PHE A 310 9.40 10.65 -6.45
N ALA A 311 9.35 11.97 -6.67
CA ALA A 311 8.71 12.88 -5.73
C ALA A 311 7.19 12.83 -5.84
N ASN A 312 6.50 12.82 -4.70
CA ASN A 312 5.05 12.94 -4.67
C ASN A 312 4.59 14.40 -4.76
N PRO A 313 3.46 14.66 -5.45
CA PRO A 313 2.75 15.92 -5.32
C PRO A 313 2.07 16.02 -3.94
N HIS A 314 1.40 17.14 -3.69
CA HIS A 314 0.46 17.24 -2.58
C HIS A 314 -0.67 16.22 -2.73
N PHE A 315 -1.03 15.57 -1.63
CA PHE A 315 -2.09 14.56 -1.61
C PHE A 315 -2.88 14.59 -0.31
N VAL A 316 -4.04 13.94 -0.35
CA VAL A 316 -4.87 13.68 0.83
C VAL A 316 -5.27 12.20 0.85
N SER A 317 -5.08 11.56 1.99
CA SER A 317 -5.53 10.19 2.23
C SER A 317 -6.77 10.17 3.11
N TRP A 318 -7.71 9.29 2.80
CA TRP A 318 -9.02 9.18 3.45
C TRP A 318 -9.27 7.77 3.98
N GLY A 319 -9.68 7.68 5.24
CA GLY A 319 -10.10 6.47 5.93
C GLY A 319 -11.59 6.17 5.75
N GLY A 320 -12.14 6.29 4.54
CA GLY A 320 -13.56 6.05 4.25
C GLY A 320 -14.03 6.73 2.96
N GLU A 321 -15.35 6.78 2.73
CA GLU A 321 -15.90 7.55 1.62
C GLU A 321 -15.49 9.02 1.72
N LYS A 322 -15.00 9.54 0.60
CA LYS A 322 -14.70 10.96 0.40
C LYS A 322 -15.96 11.77 0.79
N PRO A 323 -15.92 12.70 1.76
CA PRO A 323 -17.05 13.59 1.96
C PRO A 323 -17.36 14.28 0.62
N ALA A 324 -18.64 14.39 0.24
CA ALA A 324 -19.02 15.05 -1.00
C ALA A 324 -18.46 16.49 -0.99
N PHE A 325 -17.52 16.78 -1.89
CA PHE A 325 -16.95 18.11 -2.02
C PHE A 325 -17.93 18.96 -2.83
N GLU A 326 -18.46 20.02 -2.23
CA GLU A 326 -18.95 21.15 -3.01
C GLU A 326 -17.74 21.80 -3.67
N GLN A 327 -17.75 21.83 -5.00
CA GLN A 327 -16.87 22.72 -5.76
C GLN A 327 -17.23 24.15 -5.34
N ALA A 328 -16.31 24.82 -4.66
CA ALA A 328 -16.39 26.26 -4.44
C ALA A 328 -16.04 27.01 -5.74
#